data_AF-A0A935IMQ5-F1
#
_entry.id   AF-A0A935IMQ5-F1
#
_cell.length_a   1.000
_cell.length_b   1.000
_cell.length_c   1.000
_cell.angle_alpha   90.00
_cell.angle_beta   90.00
_cell.angle_gamma   90.00
#
_symmetry.space_group_name_H-M   'P 1'
#
loop_
_entity.id
_entity.type
_entity.pdbx_description
1 polymer ?
#
loop_
_entity_poly.entity_id
_entity_poly.type
_entity_poly.pdbx_seq_one_letter_code
_entity_poly.pdbx_strand_id
1 'polypeptide(L)'
;MNPLLRSLLLWPLTASIALASVTISGTPPATSVVGQPYAFQPQATSTSTSRWKWLAFRIANKPAWASFNRRTGTLSGTPLAGAVGSYQNIVISASDGRSTAALPAFGIKVASPTTTNVAPRISGAPGTTVSAGTAYSFTPSASDANGDALSFSIANKPAWASFWLSTGALTGTPSAGDVGTTSGIVISVSDGKASASLAAFSLTVSAAAPAPAPAPAPAPAPAPAPAPAPAPAPPASPPVASTMAGYYTDLSSAPLGARFTIYCADGTKTVQSWNGTPVSACGKSVSIGTHTGNIWYVATTGNDGSCVANDMARPCRTVNALARGSARAGDVIYVRAGQYRASDAANGWFNDNFVRPDRSGTQAQPIAVLAYPGEVAELLLDRPSKLFGNYESVSDWTLAGFRIVLAHTQASGVAMVGPPVSVAACNNPASVQGYAQRVRIVALDIDGRDTGGMAGGSGGDIIEIGTSRDVQVLGNYIHNTSPANPSEPTHAIYLSAPQQNTEVGWNRIQNIPHSRALIQLHEDSFGGACWGKDSISDIKVHDNLVDNVAGQAFLMDGGVGRSRRGTTPSRAFIWPTTIVTRMWCAAPGTACG
;
A
#
# COMPACT_ATOMS: atom_id res chain seq x y z
N MET A 1 19.53 66.06 -82.51
CA MET A 1 20.51 65.63 -81.49
C MET A 1 20.24 66.45 -80.24
N ASN A 2 19.88 65.96 -79.06
CA ASN A 2 19.66 64.61 -78.54
C ASN A 2 18.72 64.76 -77.32
N PRO A 3 17.57 64.06 -77.25
CA PRO A 3 16.61 64.14 -76.16
C PRO A 3 16.84 63.01 -75.16
N LEU A 4 16.93 63.28 -73.85
CA LEU A 4 16.83 62.23 -72.83
C LEU A 4 16.07 62.72 -71.60
N LEU A 5 14.74 62.70 -71.71
CA LEU A 5 13.90 62.19 -70.63
C LEU A 5 14.36 60.76 -70.32
N ARG A 6 14.58 60.43 -69.03
CA ARG A 6 14.38 59.07 -68.52
C ARG A 6 14.11 59.08 -67.03
N SER A 7 12.81 59.07 -66.72
CA SER A 7 12.16 58.18 -65.76
C SER A 7 12.72 58.13 -64.34
N LEU A 8 12.13 58.96 -63.48
CA LEU A 8 12.00 58.68 -62.05
C LEU A 8 11.09 57.45 -61.89
N LEU A 9 11.68 56.26 -61.74
CA LEU A 9 10.93 55.06 -61.36
C LEU A 9 10.48 55.22 -59.89
N LEU A 10 9.24 55.66 -59.68
CA LEU A 10 8.50 55.34 -58.46
C LEU A 10 8.27 53.82 -58.46
N TRP A 11 9.07 53.08 -57.70
CA TRP A 11 8.71 51.72 -57.33
C TRP A 11 7.49 51.81 -56.40
N PRO A 12 6.34 51.19 -56.71
CA PRO A 12 5.38 50.90 -55.67
C PRO A 12 6.04 49.83 -54.79
N LEU A 13 6.50 50.22 -53.61
CA LEU A 13 6.72 49.30 -52.50
C LEU A 13 5.36 48.76 -52.07
N THR A 14 4.77 47.86 -52.86
CA THR A 14 3.82 46.88 -52.32
C THR A 14 4.66 45.85 -51.57
N ALA A 15 5.12 46.21 -50.37
CA ALA A 15 5.49 45.22 -49.39
C ALA A 15 4.20 44.49 -49.03
N SER A 16 3.91 43.39 -49.74
CA SER A 16 2.99 42.37 -49.25
C SER A 16 3.58 41.88 -47.94
N ILE A 17 3.12 42.45 -46.83
CA ILE A 17 3.33 41.88 -45.51
C ILE A 17 2.60 40.53 -45.58
N ALA A 18 3.34 39.45 -45.82
CA ALA A 18 2.83 38.12 -45.59
C ALA A 18 2.48 38.06 -44.10
N LEU A 19 1.18 38.18 -43.80
CA LEU A 19 0.67 38.02 -42.45
C LEU A 19 1.17 36.66 -41.94
N ALA A 20 1.85 36.66 -40.79
CA ALA A 20 2.30 35.44 -40.16
C ALA A 20 1.12 34.46 -40.04
N SER A 21 1.30 33.26 -40.58
CA SER A 21 0.28 32.21 -40.64
C SER A 21 0.69 31.05 -39.74
N VAL A 22 -0.24 30.64 -38.88
CA VAL A 22 -0.16 29.37 -38.14
C VAL A 22 -0.82 28.31 -39.00
N THR A 23 -0.16 27.16 -39.15
CA THR A 23 -0.77 25.95 -39.72
C THR A 23 -0.84 24.88 -38.65
N ILE A 24 -1.93 24.09 -38.65
CA ILE A 24 -2.12 22.95 -37.77
C ILE A 24 -2.73 21.80 -38.57
N SER A 25 -2.25 20.57 -38.37
CA SER A 25 -2.69 19.36 -39.06
C SER A 25 -2.61 18.12 -38.16
N GLY A 26 -3.25 17.04 -38.59
CA GLY A 26 -3.31 15.75 -37.90
C GLY A 26 -4.74 15.25 -37.74
N THR A 27 -4.89 13.93 -37.69
CA THR A 27 -6.19 13.25 -37.54
C THR A 27 -6.20 12.43 -36.25
N PRO A 28 -7.00 12.81 -35.25
CA PRO A 28 -7.11 12.06 -34.00
C PRO A 28 -7.82 10.72 -34.20
N PRO A 29 -7.49 9.67 -33.42
CA PRO A 29 -8.27 8.44 -33.42
C PRO A 29 -9.72 8.71 -33.02
N ALA A 30 -10.67 8.22 -33.80
CA ALA A 30 -12.11 8.43 -33.59
C ALA A 30 -12.71 7.51 -32.51
N THR A 31 -11.95 6.53 -32.03
CA THR A 31 -12.40 5.53 -31.05
C THR A 31 -11.38 5.36 -29.93
N SER A 32 -11.89 5.04 -28.74
CA SER A 32 -11.11 4.59 -27.59
C SER A 32 -11.87 3.47 -26.87
N VAL A 33 -11.16 2.67 -26.08
CA VAL A 33 -11.75 1.59 -25.27
C VAL A 33 -11.43 1.88 -23.82
N VAL A 34 -12.40 1.66 -22.93
CA VAL A 34 -12.19 1.79 -21.48
C VAL A 34 -10.95 1.00 -21.04
N GLY A 35 -10.10 1.63 -20.24
CA GLY A 35 -8.86 1.05 -19.74
C GLY A 35 -7.67 1.09 -20.71
N GLN A 36 -7.87 1.47 -21.98
CA GLN A 36 -6.80 1.59 -22.97
C GLN A 36 -6.30 3.04 -23.10
N PRO A 37 -4.98 3.29 -23.18
CA PRO A 37 -4.46 4.64 -23.33
C PRO A 37 -4.85 5.23 -24.69
N TYR A 38 -5.34 6.47 -24.67
CA TYR A 38 -5.59 7.32 -25.82
C TYR A 38 -4.54 8.43 -25.87
N ALA A 39 -3.99 8.72 -27.04
CA ALA A 39 -3.11 9.86 -27.26
C ALA A 39 -3.22 10.39 -28.70
N PHE A 40 -3.21 11.71 -28.84
CA PHE A 40 -3.11 12.40 -30.11
C PHE A 40 -2.33 13.70 -29.92
N GLN A 41 -1.38 13.99 -30.81
CA GLN A 41 -0.67 15.26 -30.86
C GLN A 41 -0.73 15.83 -32.28
N PRO A 42 -1.25 17.06 -32.47
CA PRO A 42 -1.26 17.71 -33.78
C PRO A 42 0.14 18.20 -34.17
N GLN A 43 0.36 18.33 -35.47
CA GLN A 43 1.54 19.02 -35.99
C GLN A 43 1.16 20.48 -36.25
N ALA A 44 1.92 21.43 -35.72
CA ALA A 44 1.68 22.84 -35.96
C ALA A 44 2.97 23.61 -36.22
N THR A 45 2.91 24.58 -37.12
CA THR A 45 4.04 25.48 -37.45
C THR A 45 3.55 26.93 -37.55
N SER A 46 4.45 27.88 -37.32
CA SER A 46 4.20 29.31 -37.53
C SER A 46 5.28 29.90 -38.44
N THR A 47 4.85 30.71 -39.41
CA THR A 47 5.74 31.51 -40.27
C THR A 47 6.17 32.84 -39.63
N SER A 48 5.79 33.07 -38.37
CA SER A 48 6.19 34.26 -37.59
C SER A 48 7.71 34.39 -37.52
N THR A 49 8.20 35.59 -37.85
CA THR A 49 9.61 36.01 -37.73
C THR A 49 9.97 36.44 -36.31
N SER A 50 9.06 36.26 -35.34
CA SER A 50 9.36 36.56 -33.95
C SER A 50 10.56 35.75 -33.46
N ARG A 51 11.47 36.42 -32.75
CA ARG A 51 12.62 35.84 -32.04
C ARG A 51 12.25 34.65 -31.15
N TRP A 52 11.00 34.58 -30.70
CA TRP A 52 10.47 33.50 -29.86
C TRP A 52 9.39 32.77 -30.65
N LYS A 53 9.74 31.70 -31.39
CA LYS A 53 8.78 30.83 -32.08
C LYS A 53 8.05 29.91 -31.10
N TRP A 54 7.15 30.47 -30.29
CA TRP A 54 6.29 29.69 -29.40
C TRP A 54 4.89 29.52 -30.01
N LEU A 55 4.30 28.34 -29.80
CA LEU A 55 2.90 28.06 -30.11
C LEU A 55 2.18 27.72 -28.80
N ALA A 56 1.06 28.37 -28.55
CA ALA A 56 0.13 28.00 -27.50
C ALA A 56 -1.05 27.24 -28.09
N PHE A 57 -1.36 26.10 -27.47
CA PHE A 57 -2.47 25.26 -27.87
C PHE A 57 -3.65 25.42 -26.91
N ARG A 58 -4.86 25.37 -27.47
CA ARG A 58 -6.14 25.37 -26.75
C ARG A 58 -7.00 24.22 -27.26
N ILE A 59 -7.92 23.78 -26.43
CA ILE A 59 -8.89 22.74 -26.77
C ILE A 59 -10.28 23.14 -26.30
N ALA A 60 -11.28 22.98 -27.17
CA ALA A 60 -12.69 23.12 -26.86
C ALA A 60 -13.36 21.75 -26.79
N ASN A 61 -14.40 21.62 -25.96
CA ASN A 61 -15.16 20.38 -25.73
C ASN A 61 -14.29 19.17 -25.37
N LYS A 62 -13.17 19.40 -24.67
CA LYS A 62 -12.28 18.33 -24.21
C LYS A 62 -13.06 17.36 -23.32
N PRO A 63 -13.01 16.04 -23.58
CA PRO A 63 -13.59 15.06 -22.67
C PRO A 63 -13.03 15.19 -21.24
N ALA A 64 -13.88 14.99 -20.23
CA ALA A 64 -13.47 15.10 -18.83
C ALA A 64 -12.38 14.07 -18.45
N TRP A 65 -12.42 12.89 -19.07
CA TRP A 65 -11.45 11.80 -18.87
C TRP A 65 -10.08 12.07 -19.49
N ALA A 66 -9.95 13.06 -20.39
CA ALA A 66 -8.71 13.36 -21.09
C ALA A 66 -7.95 14.54 -20.47
N SER A 67 -6.63 14.52 -20.54
CA SER A 67 -5.72 15.63 -20.25
C SER A 67 -5.27 16.33 -21.54
N PHE A 68 -4.90 17.60 -21.46
CA PHE A 68 -4.42 18.36 -22.62
C PHE A 68 -3.21 19.23 -22.28
N ASN A 69 -2.11 19.03 -23.00
CA ASN A 69 -0.89 19.80 -22.85
C ASN A 69 -0.95 21.07 -23.73
N ARG A 70 -1.02 22.24 -23.10
CA ARG A 70 -1.14 23.54 -23.80
C ARG A 70 0.14 23.98 -24.53
N ARG A 71 1.27 23.32 -24.30
CA ARG A 71 2.56 23.63 -24.96
C ARG A 71 2.77 22.79 -26.23
N THR A 72 2.27 21.56 -26.25
CA THR A 72 2.48 20.62 -27.36
C THR A 72 1.21 20.32 -28.16
N GLY A 73 0.03 20.66 -27.62
CA GLY A 73 -1.26 20.29 -28.20
C GLY A 73 -1.67 18.84 -27.96
N THR A 74 -0.91 18.09 -27.16
CA THR A 74 -1.17 16.66 -26.92
C THR A 74 -2.44 16.48 -26.09
N LEU A 75 -3.42 15.76 -26.65
CA LEU A 75 -4.60 15.23 -25.96
C LEU A 75 -4.33 13.78 -25.57
N SER A 76 -4.35 13.43 -24.29
CA SER A 76 -4.06 12.07 -23.82
C SER A 76 -4.83 11.68 -22.57
N GLY A 77 -5.03 10.38 -22.34
CA GLY A 77 -5.68 9.86 -21.13
C GLY A 77 -6.16 8.43 -21.31
N THR A 78 -6.66 7.82 -20.24
CA THR A 78 -7.24 6.47 -20.26
C THR A 78 -8.68 6.56 -19.79
N PRO A 79 -9.69 6.40 -20.66
CA PRO A 79 -11.08 6.48 -20.23
C PRO A 79 -11.43 5.34 -19.27
N LEU A 80 -12.15 5.66 -18.20
CA LEU A 80 -12.68 4.67 -17.24
C LEU A 80 -14.11 4.26 -17.62
N ALA A 81 -14.68 3.27 -16.92
CA ALA A 81 -16.02 2.74 -17.23
C ALA A 81 -17.11 3.83 -17.32
N GLY A 82 -17.05 4.88 -16.49
CA GLY A 82 -17.98 6.01 -16.54
C GLY A 82 -17.82 6.96 -17.74
N ALA A 83 -16.81 6.74 -18.58
CA ALA A 83 -16.54 7.54 -19.78
C ALA A 83 -17.08 6.91 -21.07
N VAL A 84 -17.81 5.80 -21.00
CA VAL A 84 -18.45 5.18 -22.18
C VAL A 84 -19.46 6.15 -22.79
N GLY A 85 -19.37 6.38 -24.10
CA GLY A 85 -20.22 7.33 -24.80
C GLY A 85 -19.54 8.00 -25.98
N SER A 86 -20.23 8.98 -26.58
CA SER A 86 -19.74 9.75 -27.71
C SER A 86 -19.45 11.19 -27.30
N TYR A 87 -18.21 11.63 -27.55
CA TYR A 87 -17.75 12.99 -27.32
C TYR A 87 -17.56 13.67 -28.67
N GLN A 88 -18.35 14.71 -28.94
CA GLN A 88 -18.40 15.36 -30.25
C GLN A 88 -17.89 16.81 -30.18
N ASN A 89 -17.64 17.40 -31.34
CA ASN A 89 -17.26 18.81 -31.50
C ASN A 89 -15.98 19.20 -30.76
N ILE A 90 -15.02 18.28 -30.64
CA ILE A 90 -13.71 18.53 -30.04
C ILE A 90 -12.89 19.32 -31.05
N VAL A 91 -12.31 20.44 -30.63
CA VAL A 91 -11.51 21.31 -31.51
C VAL A 91 -10.20 21.66 -30.83
N ILE A 92 -9.07 21.38 -31.48
CA ILE A 92 -7.74 21.79 -31.05
C ILE A 92 -7.26 22.94 -31.93
N SER A 93 -6.82 24.03 -31.31
CA SER A 93 -6.30 25.22 -31.99
C SER A 93 -4.90 25.58 -31.52
N ALA A 94 -4.06 26.07 -32.43
CA ALA A 94 -2.73 26.62 -32.15
C ALA A 94 -2.70 28.12 -32.45
N SER A 95 -2.02 28.90 -31.61
CA SER A 95 -1.81 30.33 -31.80
C SER A 95 -0.38 30.73 -31.47
N ASP A 96 0.17 31.68 -32.22
CA ASP A 96 1.45 32.34 -31.95
C ASP A 96 1.30 33.74 -31.34
N GLY A 97 0.08 34.07 -30.87
CA GLY A 97 -0.28 35.38 -30.34
C GLY A 97 -0.66 36.43 -31.38
N ARG A 98 -0.52 36.14 -32.68
CA ARG A 98 -0.98 37.03 -33.78
C ARG A 98 -1.98 36.34 -34.70
N SER A 99 -1.74 35.08 -35.04
CA SER A 99 -2.63 34.23 -35.83
C SER A 99 -3.06 33.01 -35.02
N THR A 100 -4.21 32.44 -35.38
CA THR A 100 -4.72 31.19 -34.81
C THR A 100 -5.22 30.29 -35.93
N ALA A 101 -4.91 29.01 -35.86
CA ALA A 101 -5.48 27.98 -36.73
C ALA A 101 -6.02 26.82 -35.89
N ALA A 102 -7.01 26.11 -36.41
CA ALA A 102 -7.65 24.99 -35.72
C ALA A 102 -7.78 23.77 -36.64
N LEU A 103 -7.74 22.58 -36.05
CA LEU A 103 -8.18 21.37 -36.72
C LEU A 103 -9.68 21.43 -36.98
N PRO A 104 -10.19 20.69 -38.00
CA PRO A 104 -11.60 20.38 -38.10
C PRO A 104 -12.12 19.77 -36.79
N ALA A 105 -13.36 20.08 -36.44
CA ALA A 105 -14.00 19.46 -35.29
C ALA A 105 -14.07 17.94 -35.47
N PHE A 106 -13.75 17.19 -34.41
CA PHE A 106 -13.75 15.73 -34.43
C PHE A 106 -14.50 15.16 -33.23
N GLY A 107 -14.73 13.84 -33.27
CA GLY A 107 -15.37 13.10 -32.19
C GLY A 107 -14.54 11.91 -31.73
N ILE A 108 -14.77 11.48 -30.48
CA ILE A 108 -14.21 10.26 -29.90
C ILE A 108 -15.37 9.42 -29.36
N LYS A 109 -15.51 8.19 -29.85
CA LYS A 109 -16.41 7.17 -29.30
C LYS A 109 -15.64 6.27 -28.33
N VAL A 110 -16.01 6.29 -27.06
CA VAL A 110 -15.46 5.40 -26.03
C VAL A 110 -16.37 4.18 -25.92
N ALA A 111 -15.81 3.00 -26.14
CA ALA A 111 -16.50 1.72 -26.02
C ALA A 111 -16.11 0.96 -24.74
N SER A 112 -17.04 0.19 -24.19
CA SER A 112 -16.74 -0.82 -23.16
C SER A 112 -15.88 -1.93 -23.75
N PRO A 113 -15.01 -2.59 -22.95
CA PRO A 113 -14.30 -3.76 -23.41
C PRO A 113 -15.30 -4.91 -23.56
N THR A 114 -15.38 -5.51 -24.73
CA THR A 114 -16.16 -6.75 -24.92
C THR A 114 -15.29 -7.93 -24.50
N THR A 115 -15.42 -8.39 -23.27
CA THR A 115 -14.91 -9.71 -22.88
C THR A 115 -15.97 -10.75 -23.20
N THR A 116 -15.64 -11.73 -24.04
CA THR A 116 -16.49 -12.92 -24.21
C THR A 116 -16.54 -13.66 -22.87
N ASN A 117 -17.74 -14.01 -22.42
CA ASN A 117 -17.91 -14.76 -21.17
C ASN A 117 -17.36 -16.18 -21.32
N VAL A 118 -16.58 -16.63 -20.35
CA VAL A 118 -16.08 -17.98 -20.21
C VAL A 118 -16.72 -18.56 -18.97
N ALA A 119 -17.53 -19.60 -19.11
CA ALA A 119 -18.23 -20.22 -17.98
C ALA A 119 -17.25 -20.62 -16.85
N PRO A 120 -17.70 -20.56 -15.58
CA PRO A 120 -16.86 -20.86 -14.44
C PRO A 120 -16.48 -22.35 -14.43
N ARG A 121 -15.37 -22.68 -13.78
CA ARG A 121 -14.92 -24.05 -13.54
C ARG A 121 -15.17 -24.42 -12.09
N ILE A 122 -15.65 -25.64 -11.84
CA ILE A 122 -15.80 -26.22 -10.50
C ILE A 122 -15.16 -27.61 -10.45
N SER A 123 -14.55 -27.95 -9.32
CA SER A 123 -13.84 -29.20 -9.08
C SER A 123 -13.87 -29.60 -7.60
N GLY A 124 -13.63 -30.87 -7.32
CA GLY A 124 -13.61 -31.43 -5.98
C GLY A 124 -14.30 -32.79 -5.95
N ALA A 125 -13.94 -33.62 -4.97
CA ALA A 125 -14.53 -34.94 -4.77
C ALA A 125 -15.09 -35.03 -3.33
N PRO A 126 -16.41 -35.02 -3.16
CA PRO A 126 -17.03 -35.13 -1.85
C PRO A 126 -16.85 -36.53 -1.26
N GLY A 127 -16.67 -36.60 0.05
CA GLY A 127 -16.79 -37.87 0.77
C GLY A 127 -18.20 -38.42 0.62
N THR A 128 -18.33 -39.73 0.39
CA THR A 128 -19.60 -40.41 0.11
C THR A 128 -20.17 -41.16 1.32
N THR A 129 -19.48 -41.16 2.45
CA THR A 129 -19.91 -41.78 3.70
C THR A 129 -19.60 -40.92 4.92
N VAL A 130 -20.45 -41.00 5.95
CA VAL A 130 -20.23 -40.39 7.26
C VAL A 130 -20.97 -41.19 8.34
N SER A 131 -20.42 -41.32 9.54
CA SER A 131 -21.13 -41.95 10.67
C SER A 131 -22.05 -40.97 11.38
N ALA A 132 -23.21 -41.43 11.84
CA ALA A 132 -24.08 -40.67 12.73
C ALA A 132 -23.28 -40.17 13.96
N GLY A 133 -23.40 -38.87 14.27
CA GLY A 133 -22.66 -38.19 15.32
C GLY A 133 -21.31 -37.59 14.89
N THR A 134 -20.84 -37.84 13.66
CA THR A 134 -19.56 -37.31 13.15
C THR A 134 -19.78 -36.14 12.20
N ALA A 135 -19.00 -35.06 12.36
CA ALA A 135 -19.09 -33.90 11.47
C ALA A 135 -18.65 -34.26 10.03
N TYR A 136 -19.47 -33.84 9.06
CA TYR A 136 -19.20 -33.85 7.63
C TYR A 136 -18.82 -32.44 7.16
N SER A 137 -17.84 -32.35 6.26
CA SER A 137 -17.47 -31.11 5.59
C SER A 137 -16.91 -31.39 4.19
N PHE A 138 -17.46 -30.71 3.19
CA PHE A 138 -16.93 -30.69 1.83
C PHE A 138 -17.06 -29.28 1.24
N THR A 139 -15.96 -28.75 0.68
CA THR A 139 -15.96 -27.47 -0.03
C THR A 139 -15.34 -27.66 -1.43
N PRO A 140 -16.08 -27.39 -2.51
CA PRO A 140 -15.54 -27.46 -3.86
C PRO A 140 -14.56 -26.30 -4.13
N SER A 141 -13.68 -26.48 -5.10
CA SER A 141 -12.85 -25.41 -5.66
C SER A 141 -13.47 -24.89 -6.94
N ALA A 142 -13.65 -23.59 -7.06
CA ALA A 142 -14.16 -22.95 -8.28
C ALA A 142 -13.34 -21.73 -8.68
N SER A 143 -13.33 -21.44 -9.98
CA SER A 143 -12.68 -20.26 -10.55
C SER A 143 -13.42 -19.75 -11.78
N ASP A 144 -13.26 -18.46 -12.06
CA ASP A 144 -13.78 -17.81 -13.25
C ASP A 144 -12.64 -17.17 -14.03
N ALA A 145 -12.61 -17.34 -15.36
CA ALA A 145 -11.53 -16.81 -16.20
C ALA A 145 -11.67 -15.31 -16.49
N ASN A 146 -12.89 -14.77 -16.40
CA ASN A 146 -13.16 -13.35 -16.52
C ASN A 146 -13.01 -12.61 -15.19
N GLY A 147 -12.92 -13.34 -14.07
CA GLY A 147 -12.84 -12.79 -12.72
C GLY A 147 -14.20 -12.38 -12.16
N ASP A 148 -15.29 -12.89 -12.76
CA ASP A 148 -16.66 -12.61 -12.32
C ASP A 148 -16.92 -13.25 -10.93
N ALA A 149 -17.82 -12.63 -10.16
CA ALA A 149 -18.17 -13.09 -8.82
C ALA A 149 -18.93 -14.43 -8.90
N LEU A 150 -18.52 -15.39 -8.07
CA LEU A 150 -19.09 -16.74 -8.07
C LEU A 150 -20.16 -16.92 -7.00
N SER A 151 -21.27 -17.53 -7.37
CA SER A 151 -22.33 -17.98 -6.46
C SER A 151 -22.58 -19.47 -6.64
N PHE A 152 -22.74 -20.18 -5.54
CA PHE A 152 -22.92 -21.63 -5.51
C PHE A 152 -24.37 -22.00 -5.20
N SER A 153 -24.82 -23.11 -5.76
CA SER A 153 -26.12 -23.72 -5.45
C SER A 153 -25.97 -25.23 -5.25
N ILE A 154 -26.96 -25.84 -4.59
CA ILE A 154 -26.99 -27.28 -4.33
C ILE A 154 -28.40 -27.83 -4.57
N ALA A 155 -28.47 -28.97 -5.26
CA ALA A 155 -29.68 -29.76 -5.40
C ALA A 155 -29.59 -31.03 -4.55
N ASN A 156 -30.74 -31.52 -4.06
CA ASN A 156 -30.87 -32.73 -3.25
C ASN A 156 -29.98 -32.76 -1.99
N LYS A 157 -29.73 -31.59 -1.38
CA LYS A 157 -28.96 -31.48 -0.13
C LYS A 157 -29.61 -32.32 0.99
N PRO A 158 -28.83 -33.09 1.76
CA PRO A 158 -29.35 -33.75 2.96
C PRO A 158 -30.01 -32.75 3.92
N ALA A 159 -31.12 -33.15 4.55
CA ALA A 159 -31.89 -32.26 5.42
C ALA A 159 -31.08 -31.76 6.63
N TRP A 160 -30.22 -32.63 7.18
CA TRP A 160 -29.33 -32.31 8.31
C TRP A 160 -28.14 -31.41 7.96
N ALA A 161 -27.84 -31.22 6.68
CA ALA A 161 -26.66 -30.46 6.24
C ALA A 161 -26.97 -28.98 5.98
N SER A 162 -25.98 -28.12 6.19
CA SER A 162 -25.96 -26.70 5.82
C SER A 162 -25.16 -26.48 4.53
N PHE A 163 -25.52 -25.47 3.75
CA PHE A 163 -24.81 -25.13 2.52
C PHE A 163 -24.57 -23.62 2.40
N TRP A 164 -23.33 -23.24 2.11
CA TRP A 164 -22.92 -21.84 1.99
C TRP A 164 -22.85 -21.41 0.54
N LEU A 165 -23.72 -20.47 0.14
CA LEU A 165 -23.82 -20.00 -1.25
C LEU A 165 -22.59 -19.25 -1.76
N SER A 166 -21.72 -18.75 -0.87
CA SER A 166 -20.50 -18.02 -1.23
C SER A 166 -19.29 -18.93 -1.48
N THR A 167 -19.28 -20.13 -0.91
CA THR A 167 -18.12 -21.04 -0.95
C THR A 167 -18.44 -22.42 -1.51
N GLY A 168 -19.73 -22.77 -1.62
CA GLY A 168 -20.18 -24.11 -1.95
C GLY A 168 -19.96 -25.13 -0.83
N ALA A 169 -19.61 -24.69 0.39
CA ALA A 169 -19.32 -25.59 1.49
C ALA A 169 -20.61 -26.31 1.98
N LEU A 170 -20.61 -27.64 1.91
CA LEU A 170 -21.62 -28.54 2.46
C LEU A 170 -21.11 -29.09 3.80
N THR A 171 -21.74 -28.70 4.91
CA THR A 171 -21.29 -29.08 6.27
C THR A 171 -22.44 -29.54 7.15
N GLY A 172 -22.16 -30.30 8.21
CA GLY A 172 -23.17 -30.66 9.21
C GLY A 172 -22.83 -31.95 9.95
N THR A 173 -23.61 -32.30 10.96
CA THR A 173 -23.44 -33.56 11.71
C THR A 173 -24.75 -34.33 11.67
N PRO A 174 -24.83 -35.48 10.97
CA PRO A 174 -26.04 -36.29 10.94
C PRO A 174 -26.31 -36.94 12.29
N SER A 175 -27.57 -37.06 12.67
CA SER A 175 -28.02 -37.78 13.85
C SER A 175 -28.27 -39.26 13.55
N ALA A 176 -28.61 -40.05 14.57
CA ALA A 176 -29.04 -41.43 14.38
C ALA A 176 -30.34 -41.55 13.55
N GLY A 177 -31.18 -40.51 13.51
CA GLY A 177 -32.38 -40.45 12.68
C GLY A 177 -32.10 -40.19 11.20
N ASP A 178 -30.87 -39.80 10.85
CA ASP A 178 -30.44 -39.49 9.49
C ASP A 178 -29.76 -40.68 8.78
N VAL A 179 -29.71 -41.85 9.43
CA VAL A 179 -29.12 -43.08 8.86
C VAL A 179 -29.85 -43.46 7.57
N GLY A 180 -29.08 -43.61 6.49
CA GLY A 180 -29.60 -43.84 5.14
C GLY A 180 -28.75 -43.16 4.07
N THR A 181 -29.20 -43.18 2.82
CA THR A 181 -28.47 -42.58 1.69
C THR A 181 -29.27 -41.44 1.08
N THR A 182 -28.64 -40.27 0.92
CA THR A 182 -29.15 -39.17 0.09
C THR A 182 -28.45 -39.22 -1.27
N SER A 183 -29.21 -39.40 -2.34
CA SER A 183 -28.68 -39.54 -3.71
C SER A 183 -28.96 -38.33 -4.59
N GLY A 184 -28.15 -38.18 -5.64
CA GLY A 184 -28.35 -37.13 -6.65
C GLY A 184 -27.98 -35.73 -6.15
N ILE A 185 -27.05 -35.63 -5.20
CA ILE A 185 -26.55 -34.35 -4.68
C ILE A 185 -25.71 -33.71 -5.79
N VAL A 186 -26.07 -32.49 -6.20
CA VAL A 186 -25.35 -31.74 -7.25
C VAL A 186 -25.00 -30.36 -6.73
N ILE A 187 -23.72 -30.03 -6.70
CA ILE A 187 -23.24 -28.68 -6.37
C ILE A 187 -22.85 -27.98 -7.67
N SER A 188 -23.37 -26.77 -7.85
CA SER A 188 -23.13 -25.93 -9.04
C SER A 188 -22.56 -24.58 -8.65
N VAL A 189 -21.86 -23.94 -9.58
CA VAL A 189 -21.34 -22.57 -9.49
C VAL A 189 -21.79 -21.76 -10.69
N SER A 190 -22.12 -20.49 -10.50
CA SER A 190 -22.47 -19.54 -11.54
C SER A 190 -21.73 -18.22 -11.37
N ASP A 191 -21.37 -17.61 -12.48
CA ASP A 191 -20.81 -16.25 -12.62
C ASP A 191 -21.91 -15.19 -12.89
N GLY A 192 -23.20 -15.59 -12.84
CA GLY A 192 -24.36 -14.76 -13.19
C GLY A 192 -24.72 -14.73 -14.69
N LYS A 193 -23.92 -15.37 -15.56
CA LYS A 193 -24.13 -15.46 -17.01
C LYS A 193 -24.15 -16.90 -17.53
N ALA A 194 -23.35 -17.77 -16.92
CA ALA A 194 -23.19 -19.19 -17.19
C ALA A 194 -23.03 -19.97 -15.87
N SER A 195 -23.03 -21.30 -15.95
CA SER A 195 -22.89 -22.18 -14.79
C SER A 195 -22.17 -23.47 -15.11
N ALA A 196 -21.52 -24.05 -14.11
CA ALA A 196 -20.93 -25.39 -14.16
C ALA A 196 -21.28 -26.18 -12.90
N SER A 197 -21.26 -27.51 -12.99
CA SER A 197 -21.66 -28.41 -11.91
C SER A 197 -20.65 -29.53 -11.71
N LEU A 198 -20.50 -29.99 -10.48
CA LEU A 198 -19.86 -31.28 -10.20
C LEU A 198 -20.74 -32.42 -10.70
N ALA A 199 -20.12 -33.60 -10.87
CA ALA A 199 -20.87 -34.83 -11.05
C ALA A 199 -21.78 -35.08 -9.83
N ALA A 200 -22.97 -35.60 -10.08
CA ALA A 200 -23.89 -35.98 -9.01
C ALA A 200 -23.26 -37.07 -8.13
N PHE A 201 -23.44 -36.96 -6.82
CA PHE A 201 -22.94 -37.95 -5.86
C PHE A 201 -24.03 -38.37 -4.87
N SER A 202 -23.74 -39.43 -4.10
CA SER A 202 -24.58 -39.88 -2.99
C SER A 202 -23.79 -39.83 -1.68
N LEU A 203 -24.47 -39.51 -0.59
CA LEU A 203 -23.91 -39.49 0.76
C LEU A 203 -24.68 -40.47 1.65
N THR A 204 -23.97 -41.47 2.16
CA THR A 204 -24.52 -42.50 3.05
C THR A 204 -24.13 -42.21 4.49
N VAL A 205 -25.14 -42.08 5.36
CA VAL A 205 -24.98 -42.00 6.80
C VAL A 205 -25.05 -43.42 7.38
N SER A 206 -23.97 -43.89 8.01
CA SER A 206 -23.93 -45.17 8.71
C SER A 206 -24.28 -45.01 10.19
N ALA A 207 -24.90 -46.03 10.79
CA ALA A 207 -25.14 -46.06 12.23
C ALA A 207 -23.82 -45.94 13.02
N ALA A 208 -23.85 -45.23 14.15
CA ALA A 208 -22.70 -45.17 15.05
C ALA A 208 -22.39 -46.59 15.58
N ALA A 209 -21.11 -46.94 15.66
CA ALA A 209 -20.71 -48.20 16.28
C ALA A 209 -21.22 -48.24 17.74
N PRO A 210 -21.74 -49.38 18.22
CA PRO A 210 -22.13 -49.50 19.63
C PRO A 210 -20.92 -49.19 20.52
N ALA A 211 -21.13 -48.38 21.55
CA ALA A 211 -20.12 -48.17 22.57
C ALA A 211 -19.70 -49.54 23.16
N PRO A 212 -18.40 -49.78 23.44
CA PRO A 212 -17.97 -50.99 24.13
C PRO A 212 -18.77 -51.15 25.42
N ALA A 213 -19.30 -52.36 25.65
CA ALA A 213 -20.00 -52.65 26.90
C ALA A 213 -19.08 -52.30 28.09
N PRO A 214 -19.61 -51.68 29.17
CA PRO A 214 -18.83 -51.44 30.37
C PRO A 214 -18.19 -52.75 30.83
N ALA A 215 -16.88 -52.75 31.03
CA ALA A 215 -16.18 -53.89 31.60
C ALA A 215 -16.82 -54.23 32.97
N PRO A 216 -17.06 -55.52 33.30
CA PRO A 216 -17.59 -55.91 34.60
C PRO A 216 -16.73 -55.32 35.72
N ALA A 217 -17.38 -54.71 36.71
CA ALA A 217 -16.71 -54.15 37.88
C ALA A 217 -15.85 -55.23 38.58
N PRO A 218 -14.57 -54.97 38.88
CA PRO A 218 -13.76 -55.91 39.65
C PRO A 218 -14.32 -56.06 41.07
N ALA A 219 -14.28 -57.27 41.60
CA ALA A 219 -14.61 -57.56 43.01
C ALA A 219 -13.69 -56.77 43.97
N PRO A 220 -14.17 -56.37 45.16
CA PRO A 220 -13.37 -55.57 46.08
C PRO A 220 -12.27 -56.43 46.74
N ALA A 221 -11.02 -55.99 46.61
CA ALA A 221 -9.86 -56.55 47.31
C ALA A 221 -9.39 -55.59 48.44
N PRO A 222 -8.70 -56.11 49.48
CA PRO A 222 -8.44 -55.39 50.73
C PRO A 222 -7.40 -54.27 50.60
N ALA A 223 -7.44 -53.33 51.54
CA ALA A 223 -6.60 -52.13 51.60
C ALA A 223 -5.08 -52.44 51.59
N PRO A 224 -4.26 -51.71 50.81
CA PRO A 224 -2.81 -51.81 50.88
C PRO A 224 -2.19 -50.75 51.82
N ALA A 225 -1.15 -51.17 52.56
CA ALA A 225 -0.18 -50.29 53.19
C ALA A 225 0.87 -49.82 52.14
N PRO A 226 1.50 -48.64 52.31
CA PRO A 226 2.12 -47.92 51.21
C PRO A 226 3.56 -48.37 50.90
N ALA A 227 3.88 -48.47 49.62
CA ALA A 227 5.25 -48.62 49.11
C ALA A 227 5.53 -47.56 48.00
N PRO A 228 6.80 -47.17 47.80
CA PRO A 228 7.19 -45.91 47.15
C PRO A 228 6.99 -45.91 45.64
N ALA A 229 6.78 -44.70 45.09
CA ALA A 229 6.51 -44.43 43.69
C ALA A 229 7.62 -44.90 42.72
N PRO A 230 7.30 -45.68 41.68
CA PRO A 230 8.12 -45.78 40.47
C PRO A 230 7.97 -44.50 39.63
N ALA A 231 9.09 -44.03 39.07
CA ALA A 231 9.14 -42.88 38.18
C ALA A 231 8.27 -43.09 36.91
N PRO A 232 7.58 -42.05 36.39
CA PRO A 232 6.82 -42.15 35.15
C PRO A 232 7.73 -42.38 33.93
N ALA A 233 7.32 -43.31 33.07
CA ALA A 233 7.84 -43.46 31.72
C ALA A 233 7.55 -42.21 30.87
N PRO A 234 8.44 -41.84 29.93
CA PRO A 234 8.23 -40.70 29.05
C PRO A 234 7.00 -40.92 28.15
N PRO A 235 6.20 -39.87 27.86
CA PRO A 235 5.02 -40.00 27.01
C PRO A 235 5.41 -40.36 25.57
N ALA A 236 4.58 -41.22 24.97
CA ALA A 236 4.69 -41.67 23.59
C ALA A 236 4.57 -40.49 22.61
N SER A 237 5.45 -40.46 21.62
CA SER A 237 5.43 -39.51 20.51
C SER A 237 4.10 -39.58 19.74
N PRO A 238 3.45 -38.45 19.43
CA PRO A 238 2.26 -38.44 18.58
C PRO A 238 2.62 -38.76 17.11
N PRO A 239 1.65 -39.26 16.33
CA PRO A 239 1.85 -39.77 14.98
C PRO A 239 2.23 -38.65 13.99
N VAL A 240 3.10 -39.00 13.05
CA VAL A 240 3.52 -38.14 11.94
C VAL A 240 2.51 -38.24 10.78
N ALA A 241 2.32 -37.10 10.10
CA ALA A 241 1.77 -36.87 8.75
C ALA A 241 0.26 -36.60 8.59
N SER A 242 -0.09 -35.38 8.14
CA SER A 242 -0.40 -35.10 6.73
C SER A 242 -0.84 -33.63 6.50
N THR A 243 -0.08 -32.94 5.64
CA THR A 243 -0.45 -31.74 4.84
C THR A 243 -1.35 -30.69 5.48
N MET A 244 -0.78 -29.75 6.24
CA MET A 244 -1.38 -28.44 6.46
C MET A 244 -1.13 -27.54 5.25
N ALA A 245 -2.18 -26.91 4.74
CA ALA A 245 -2.10 -25.78 3.82
C ALA A 245 -1.52 -24.57 4.56
N GLY A 246 -0.19 -24.48 4.63
CA GLY A 246 0.53 -23.33 5.17
C GLY A 246 0.61 -22.21 4.13
N TYR A 247 0.38 -20.97 4.58
CA TYR A 247 0.80 -19.79 3.86
C TYR A 247 2.33 -19.67 4.00
N TYR A 248 3.06 -19.82 2.90
CA TYR A 248 4.51 -19.63 2.88
C TYR A 248 4.82 -18.18 2.51
N THR A 249 5.52 -17.47 3.38
CA THR A 249 5.88 -16.05 3.16
C THR A 249 7.36 -15.80 2.98
N ASP A 250 8.11 -16.88 2.77
CA ASP A 250 9.45 -16.87 2.22
C ASP A 250 9.49 -17.87 1.05
N LEU A 251 9.75 -17.37 -0.16
CA LEU A 251 9.80 -18.19 -1.37
C LEU A 251 11.21 -18.71 -1.68
N SER A 252 12.22 -18.37 -0.87
CA SER A 252 13.55 -18.99 -0.93
C SER A 252 13.61 -20.34 -0.20
N SER A 253 12.71 -20.56 0.78
CA SER A 253 12.47 -21.84 1.46
C SER A 253 11.25 -22.61 0.94
N ALA A 254 10.51 -22.04 0.00
CA ALA A 254 9.34 -22.68 -0.58
C ALA A 254 9.75 -23.79 -1.57
N PRO A 255 9.22 -25.02 -1.43
CA PRO A 255 9.52 -26.10 -2.35
C PRO A 255 9.10 -25.72 -3.78
N LEU A 256 9.83 -26.20 -4.78
CA LEU A 256 9.42 -26.11 -6.19
C LEU A 256 7.94 -26.55 -6.30
N GLY A 257 7.08 -25.68 -6.82
CA GLY A 257 5.63 -25.90 -6.89
C GLY A 257 4.79 -25.19 -5.81
N ALA A 258 5.38 -24.47 -4.86
CA ALA A 258 4.64 -23.68 -3.88
C ALA A 258 3.74 -22.62 -4.56
N ARG A 259 2.50 -22.49 -4.10
CA ARG A 259 1.49 -21.59 -4.66
C ARG A 259 1.41 -20.28 -3.89
N PHE A 260 1.43 -19.16 -4.58
CA PHE A 260 1.24 -17.83 -4.02
C PHE A 260 0.24 -17.02 -4.84
N THR A 261 -0.42 -16.04 -4.21
CA THR A 261 -1.44 -15.20 -4.83
C THR A 261 -0.93 -13.76 -4.91
N ILE A 262 -0.83 -13.23 -6.12
CA ILE A 262 -0.46 -11.83 -6.38
C ILE A 262 -1.74 -11.03 -6.55
N TYR A 263 -1.84 -9.93 -5.79
CA TYR A 263 -2.91 -8.95 -5.89
C TYR A 263 -2.40 -7.72 -6.64
N CYS A 264 -3.04 -7.39 -7.76
CA CYS A 264 -2.69 -6.24 -8.57
C CYS A 264 -3.48 -5.00 -8.13
N ALA A 265 -2.94 -3.81 -8.41
CA ALA A 265 -3.58 -2.54 -8.06
C ALA A 265 -4.92 -2.29 -8.77
N ASP A 266 -5.18 -3.02 -9.85
CA ASP A 266 -6.47 -3.05 -10.55
C ASP A 266 -7.49 -4.03 -9.92
N GLY A 267 -7.14 -4.66 -8.81
CA GLY A 267 -7.96 -5.62 -8.08
C GLY A 267 -7.87 -7.07 -8.60
N THR A 268 -7.12 -7.32 -9.68
CA THR A 268 -6.97 -8.68 -10.21
C THR A 268 -6.10 -9.55 -9.32
N LYS A 269 -6.43 -10.85 -9.26
CA LYS A 269 -5.69 -11.85 -8.48
C LYS A 269 -5.13 -12.89 -9.42
N THR A 270 -3.84 -13.17 -9.32
CA THR A 270 -3.21 -14.25 -10.07
C THR A 270 -2.56 -15.24 -9.10
N VAL A 271 -2.96 -16.52 -9.20
CA VAL A 271 -2.34 -17.60 -8.45
C VAL A 271 -1.20 -18.16 -9.29
N GLN A 272 0.01 -18.14 -8.76
CA GLN A 272 1.23 -18.55 -9.43
C GLN A 272 1.93 -19.65 -8.63
N SER A 273 2.67 -20.51 -9.32
CA SER A 273 3.50 -21.55 -8.69
C SER A 273 4.97 -21.18 -8.84
N TRP A 274 5.72 -21.24 -7.73
CA TRP A 274 7.15 -20.92 -7.72
C TRP A 274 7.95 -22.00 -8.45
N ASN A 275 8.72 -21.58 -9.46
CA ASN A 275 9.56 -22.44 -10.29
C ASN A 275 11.03 -21.98 -10.31
N GLY A 276 11.43 -21.05 -9.45
CA GLY A 276 12.80 -20.51 -9.40
C GLY A 276 13.09 -19.38 -10.39
N THR A 277 12.09 -18.87 -11.11
CA THR A 277 12.25 -17.73 -12.05
C THR A 277 11.29 -16.58 -11.75
N PRO A 278 11.63 -15.32 -12.11
CA PRO A 278 10.70 -14.19 -12.01
C PRO A 278 9.37 -14.49 -12.71
N VAL A 279 8.26 -14.21 -12.03
CA VAL A 279 6.91 -14.44 -12.54
C VAL A 279 6.37 -13.17 -13.16
N SER A 280 5.77 -13.26 -14.35
CA SER A 280 5.05 -12.14 -14.93
C SER A 280 3.66 -12.04 -14.30
N ALA A 281 3.39 -10.94 -13.60
CA ALA A 281 2.10 -10.65 -12.99
C ALA A 281 1.80 -9.14 -13.06
N CYS A 282 0.53 -8.77 -13.17
CA CYS A 282 0.11 -7.36 -13.29
C CYS A 282 0.78 -6.60 -14.46
N GLY A 283 1.10 -7.30 -15.57
CA GLY A 283 1.80 -6.71 -16.72
C GLY A 283 3.27 -6.32 -16.46
N LYS A 284 3.85 -6.78 -15.34
CA LYS A 284 5.24 -6.53 -14.96
C LYS A 284 5.93 -7.85 -14.63
N SER A 285 7.24 -7.92 -14.84
CA SER A 285 8.04 -8.98 -14.25
C SER A 285 8.13 -8.73 -12.75
N VAL A 286 7.46 -9.57 -11.96
CA VAL A 286 7.57 -9.61 -10.51
C VAL A 286 8.71 -10.58 -10.19
N SER A 287 9.89 -10.02 -9.94
CA SER A 287 10.98 -10.77 -9.33
C SER A 287 10.64 -10.96 -7.87
N ILE A 288 10.28 -12.19 -7.50
CA ILE A 288 10.23 -12.60 -6.11
C ILE A 288 11.69 -12.72 -5.68
N GLY A 289 12.18 -11.70 -5.00
CA GLY A 289 13.56 -11.68 -4.54
C GLY A 289 13.80 -12.87 -3.62
N THR A 290 14.77 -13.71 -3.94
CA THR A 290 15.52 -14.41 -2.91
C THR A 290 16.13 -13.32 -2.03
N HIS A 291 15.65 -13.16 -0.80
CA HIS A 291 16.43 -12.37 0.15
C HIS A 291 17.78 -13.08 0.28
N THR A 292 18.87 -12.32 0.16
CA THR A 292 20.22 -12.88 0.22
C THR A 292 20.76 -12.90 1.65
N GLY A 293 20.10 -12.16 2.56
CA GLY A 293 20.45 -12.10 3.97
C GLY A 293 19.72 -13.15 4.82
N ASN A 294 19.99 -13.14 6.10
CA ASN A 294 19.38 -14.04 7.08
C ASN A 294 17.94 -13.64 7.38
N ILE A 295 17.11 -14.64 7.73
CA ILE A 295 15.83 -14.41 8.38
C ILE A 295 16.04 -14.48 9.89
N TRP A 296 15.57 -13.49 10.62
CA TRP A 296 15.51 -13.50 12.07
C TRP A 296 14.07 -13.54 12.53
N TYR A 297 13.82 -14.26 13.63
CA TYR A 297 12.50 -14.32 14.25
C TYR A 297 12.55 -13.65 15.61
N VAL A 298 11.56 -12.81 15.90
CA VAL A 298 11.39 -12.15 17.20
C VAL A 298 10.08 -12.61 17.81
N ALA A 299 10.14 -13.13 19.04
CA ALA A 299 9.00 -13.63 19.78
C ALA A 299 9.08 -13.20 21.25
N THR A 300 7.94 -13.00 21.90
CA THR A 300 7.89 -12.67 23.35
C THR A 300 8.54 -13.74 24.24
N THR A 301 8.63 -14.98 23.76
CA THR A 301 9.31 -16.11 24.41
C THR A 301 10.79 -16.25 24.01
N GLY A 302 11.31 -15.35 23.18
CA GLY A 302 12.66 -15.44 22.63
C GLY A 302 13.76 -15.11 23.64
N ASN A 303 15.02 -15.28 23.20
CA ASN A 303 16.21 -14.97 24.00
C ASN A 303 17.30 -14.32 23.12
N ASP A 304 17.63 -13.07 23.42
CA ASP A 304 18.61 -12.29 22.65
C ASP A 304 20.04 -12.83 22.72
N GLY A 305 20.38 -13.57 23.79
CA GLY A 305 21.71 -14.15 23.95
C GLY A 305 21.92 -15.47 23.21
N SER A 306 20.85 -16.13 22.77
CA SER A 306 20.92 -17.47 22.16
C SER A 306 20.06 -17.64 20.91
N CYS A 307 19.51 -16.55 20.36
CA CYS A 307 18.74 -16.64 19.13
C CYS A 307 19.62 -16.89 17.91
N VAL A 308 19.04 -17.54 16.90
CA VAL A 308 19.78 -18.01 15.73
C VAL A 308 19.05 -17.61 14.44
N ALA A 309 19.82 -17.06 13.52
CA ALA A 309 19.37 -16.77 12.17
C ALA A 309 18.81 -18.03 11.49
N ASN A 310 17.73 -17.87 10.74
CA ASN A 310 17.01 -18.88 9.98
C ASN A 310 16.40 -20.00 10.84
N ASP A 311 16.27 -19.79 12.15
CA ASP A 311 15.72 -20.76 13.08
C ASP A 311 14.56 -20.18 13.89
N MET A 312 13.35 -20.54 13.48
CA MET A 312 12.12 -20.08 14.13
C MET A 312 11.91 -20.68 15.53
N ALA A 313 12.58 -21.80 15.85
CA ALA A 313 12.52 -22.42 17.17
C ALA A 313 13.42 -21.70 18.18
N ARG A 314 14.39 -20.90 17.71
CA ARG A 314 15.29 -20.08 18.55
C ARG A 314 15.16 -18.59 18.21
N PRO A 315 13.99 -17.97 18.46
CA PRO A 315 13.77 -16.55 18.18
C PRO A 315 14.49 -15.64 19.17
N CYS A 316 14.83 -14.42 18.73
CA CYS A 316 15.26 -13.34 19.60
C CYS A 316 14.08 -12.79 20.40
N ARG A 317 14.37 -12.16 21.53
CA ARG A 317 13.37 -11.50 22.37
C ARG A 317 13.05 -10.09 21.88
N THR A 318 14.07 -9.36 21.42
CA THR A 318 13.93 -7.95 21.01
C THR A 318 14.46 -7.72 19.60
N VAL A 319 13.82 -6.80 18.87
CA VAL A 319 14.31 -6.36 17.55
C VAL A 319 15.63 -5.58 17.70
N ASN A 320 15.81 -4.83 18.78
CA ASN A 320 17.02 -4.03 19.00
C ASN A 320 18.29 -4.86 19.17
N ALA A 321 18.22 -6.05 19.77
CA ALA A 321 19.37 -6.96 19.82
C ALA A 321 19.89 -7.30 18.42
N LEU A 322 18.99 -7.36 17.43
CA LEU A 322 19.32 -7.60 16.03
C LEU A 322 19.73 -6.32 15.32
N ALA A 323 18.93 -5.27 15.45
CA ALA A 323 19.09 -4.00 14.74
C ALA A 323 20.36 -3.23 15.14
N ARG A 324 20.89 -3.46 16.35
CA ARG A 324 22.15 -2.89 16.84
C ARG A 324 23.38 -3.80 16.73
N GLY A 325 23.18 -5.02 16.24
CA GLY A 325 24.16 -6.10 16.42
C GLY A 325 24.29 -6.97 15.18
N SER A 326 23.52 -8.06 15.18
CA SER A 326 23.73 -9.20 14.29
C SER A 326 23.15 -9.03 12.88
N ALA A 327 22.21 -8.11 12.68
CA ALA A 327 21.55 -7.92 11.39
C ALA A 327 22.47 -7.27 10.34
N ARG A 328 22.40 -7.73 9.10
CA ARG A 328 23.18 -7.24 7.96
C ARG A 328 22.28 -6.82 6.80
N ALA A 329 22.84 -6.11 5.83
CA ALA A 329 22.13 -5.75 4.61
C ALA A 329 21.50 -6.99 3.94
N GLY A 330 20.21 -6.90 3.64
CA GLY A 330 19.42 -7.99 3.05
C GLY A 330 18.75 -8.92 4.05
N ASP A 331 19.01 -8.74 5.35
CA ASP A 331 18.33 -9.51 6.39
C ASP A 331 16.86 -9.09 6.53
N VAL A 332 16.03 -10.07 6.89
CA VAL A 332 14.61 -9.89 7.18
C VAL A 332 14.36 -10.27 8.64
N ILE A 333 13.76 -9.38 9.42
CA ILE A 333 13.41 -9.60 10.82
C ILE A 333 11.89 -9.72 10.91
N TYR A 334 11.40 -10.93 11.15
CA TYR A 334 10.00 -11.21 11.39
C TYR A 334 9.65 -11.14 12.87
N VAL A 335 8.66 -10.33 13.22
CA VAL A 335 8.12 -10.20 14.57
C VAL A 335 6.81 -10.98 14.65
N ARG A 336 6.76 -11.99 15.51
CA ARG A 336 5.60 -12.87 15.67
C ARG A 336 4.45 -12.23 16.44
N ALA A 337 3.32 -12.92 16.49
CA ALA A 337 2.18 -12.57 17.31
C ALA A 337 2.57 -12.41 18.78
N GLY A 338 2.09 -11.33 19.37
CA GLY A 338 2.34 -11.00 20.75
C GLY A 338 2.12 -9.52 21.02
N GLN A 339 1.99 -9.18 22.30
CA GLN A 339 2.06 -7.81 22.76
C GLN A 339 3.50 -7.51 23.18
N TYR A 340 4.13 -6.58 22.48
CA TYR A 340 5.48 -6.12 22.77
C TYR A 340 5.41 -4.75 23.42
N ARG A 341 6.25 -4.47 24.41
CA ARG A 341 6.37 -3.10 24.94
C ARG A 341 7.64 -2.47 24.42
N ALA A 342 7.58 -1.20 24.02
CA ALA A 342 8.81 -0.47 23.69
C ALA A 342 9.74 -0.31 24.91
N SER A 343 9.20 -0.32 26.13
CA SER A 343 9.99 -0.33 27.37
C SER A 343 10.86 -1.58 27.54
N ASP A 344 10.56 -2.67 26.83
CA ASP A 344 11.38 -3.89 26.84
C ASP A 344 12.75 -3.66 26.16
N ALA A 345 12.95 -2.50 25.50
CA ALA A 345 14.23 -2.04 24.93
C ALA A 345 15.20 -1.41 25.94
N ALA A 346 14.79 -1.26 27.20
CA ALA A 346 15.60 -0.92 28.37
C ALA A 346 16.66 0.17 28.16
N ASN A 347 16.33 1.44 27.88
CA ASN A 347 17.27 2.55 28.02
C ASN A 347 16.53 3.91 28.11
N GLY A 348 16.57 4.58 29.27
CA GLY A 348 16.50 6.05 29.52
C GLY A 348 15.54 6.98 28.73
N TRP A 349 15.32 8.20 29.25
CA TRP A 349 14.48 9.21 28.58
C TRP A 349 14.88 9.41 27.10
N PHE A 350 13.88 9.33 26.20
CA PHE A 350 13.96 9.40 24.73
C PHE A 350 14.72 8.28 23.99
N ASN A 351 15.04 7.15 24.64
CA ASN A 351 15.82 6.07 24.02
C ASN A 351 15.07 4.74 23.84
N ASP A 352 13.77 4.71 24.13
CA ASP A 352 12.89 3.53 24.04
C ASP A 352 12.33 3.35 22.61
N ASN A 353 13.16 3.19 21.58
CA ASN A 353 12.67 2.82 20.23
C ASN A 353 12.54 1.30 20.12
N PHE A 354 11.46 0.79 19.52
CA PHE A 354 11.32 -0.65 19.25
C PHE A 354 12.36 -1.12 18.20
N VAL A 355 12.60 -0.29 17.19
CA VAL A 355 13.71 -0.41 16.24
C VAL A 355 14.58 0.85 16.34
N ARG A 356 15.80 0.67 16.84
CA ARG A 356 16.87 1.66 16.75
C ARG A 356 17.94 1.14 15.81
N PRO A 357 17.89 1.53 14.52
CA PRO A 357 18.89 1.10 13.56
C PRO A 357 20.22 1.83 13.83
N ASP A 358 21.32 1.08 13.85
CA ASP A 358 22.70 1.59 13.72
C ASP A 358 23.43 1.01 12.51
N ARG A 359 22.77 0.08 11.80
CA ARG A 359 23.21 -0.49 10.53
C ARG A 359 22.36 0.01 9.37
N SER A 360 22.96 0.00 8.20
CA SER A 360 22.27 0.30 6.94
C SER A 360 22.20 -0.94 6.07
N GLY A 361 21.11 -1.07 5.32
CA GLY A 361 21.05 -1.99 4.19
C GLY A 361 21.79 -1.41 2.97
N THR A 362 21.45 -1.93 1.81
CA THR A 362 21.79 -1.32 0.51
C THR A 362 20.55 -1.27 -0.37
N GLN A 363 20.59 -0.49 -1.44
CA GLN A 363 19.45 -0.39 -2.36
C GLN A 363 19.06 -1.75 -2.98
N ALA A 364 20.02 -2.65 -3.16
CA ALA A 364 19.79 -4.01 -3.64
C ALA A 364 19.40 -4.99 -2.52
N GLN A 365 19.76 -4.69 -1.27
CA GLN A 365 19.61 -5.56 -0.11
C GLN A 365 19.20 -4.70 1.11
N PRO A 366 17.95 -4.21 1.15
CA PRO A 366 17.47 -3.46 2.30
C PRO A 366 17.33 -4.37 3.53
N ILE A 367 17.37 -3.79 4.72
CA ILE A 367 16.98 -4.49 5.94
C ILE A 367 15.47 -4.32 6.10
N ALA A 368 14.75 -5.43 6.31
CA ALA A 368 13.32 -5.41 6.49
C ALA A 368 12.93 -5.84 7.91
N VAL A 369 12.03 -5.09 8.55
CA VAL A 369 11.39 -5.45 9.82
C VAL A 369 9.90 -5.58 9.54
N LEU A 370 9.36 -6.79 9.70
CA LEU A 370 8.03 -7.15 9.26
C LEU A 370 7.27 -7.84 10.38
N ALA A 371 5.97 -7.57 10.52
CA ALA A 371 5.12 -8.49 11.26
C ALA A 371 5.10 -9.85 10.55
N TYR A 372 5.11 -10.95 11.32
CA TYR A 372 5.03 -12.29 10.76
C TYR A 372 3.68 -12.45 10.05
N PRO A 373 3.66 -12.92 8.80
CA PRO A 373 2.42 -12.93 8.03
C PRO A 373 1.34 -13.85 8.61
N GLY A 374 0.10 -13.36 8.64
CA GLY A 374 -1.03 -14.06 9.24
C GLY A 374 -1.08 -13.96 10.77
N GLU A 375 -0.08 -13.33 11.38
CA GLU A 375 -0.02 -13.05 12.81
C GLU A 375 -0.22 -11.54 13.07
N VAL A 376 -0.76 -11.22 14.24
CA VAL A 376 -0.90 -9.83 14.69
C VAL A 376 0.17 -9.56 15.73
N ALA A 377 1.26 -8.91 15.31
CA ALA A 377 2.23 -8.32 16.23
C ALA A 377 1.67 -6.98 16.69
N GLU A 378 1.23 -6.91 17.94
CA GLU A 378 0.71 -5.69 18.56
C GLU A 378 1.83 -5.02 19.36
N LEU A 379 2.21 -3.81 18.95
CA LEU A 379 3.19 -3.02 19.68
C LEU A 379 2.46 -2.02 20.59
N LEU A 380 2.69 -2.17 21.89
CA LEU A 380 2.26 -1.25 22.93
C LEU A 380 3.37 -0.22 23.18
N LEU A 381 3.12 1.02 22.79
CA LEU A 381 3.99 2.15 23.11
C LEU A 381 3.48 2.81 24.40
N ASP A 382 4.03 2.40 25.55
CA ASP A 382 3.56 2.74 26.91
C ASP A 382 4.43 3.77 27.67
N ARG A 383 5.48 4.28 27.01
CA ARG A 383 6.38 5.39 27.40
C ARG A 383 6.70 6.25 26.17
N PRO A 384 7.30 7.45 26.27
CA PRO A 384 7.82 8.19 25.11
C PRO A 384 8.76 7.29 24.30
N SER A 385 8.21 6.69 23.24
CA SER A 385 8.83 5.63 22.44
C SER A 385 8.36 5.75 21.00
N LYS A 386 9.20 5.31 20.06
CA LYS A 386 8.85 5.18 18.63
C LYS A 386 9.01 3.73 18.19
N LEU A 387 8.19 3.28 17.24
CA LEU A 387 8.43 2.00 16.56
C LEU A 387 9.77 2.06 15.80
N PHE A 388 10.04 3.16 15.11
CA PHE A 388 11.31 3.39 14.42
C PHE A 388 11.85 4.77 14.77
N GLY A 389 13.11 4.84 15.21
CA GLY A 389 13.76 6.12 15.45
C GLY A 389 15.27 6.02 15.31
N ASN A 390 15.84 6.86 14.45
CA ASN A 390 17.27 6.94 14.25
C ASN A 390 17.83 8.30 14.72
N TYR A 391 18.86 8.24 15.55
CA TYR A 391 19.70 9.39 15.91
C TYR A 391 21.03 9.38 15.14
N GLU A 392 21.31 8.28 14.45
CA GLU A 392 22.48 8.07 13.61
C GLU A 392 22.06 7.97 12.14
N SER A 393 23.05 8.02 11.24
CA SER A 393 22.78 7.97 9.81
C SER A 393 22.48 6.53 9.37
N VAL A 394 21.30 6.33 8.78
CA VAL A 394 20.81 5.02 8.37
C VAL A 394 20.23 5.05 6.97
N SER A 395 20.39 3.95 6.24
CA SER A 395 19.77 3.80 4.93
C SER A 395 19.21 2.41 4.66
N ASP A 396 18.26 2.35 3.72
CA ASP A 396 17.72 1.12 3.15
C ASP A 396 16.99 0.25 4.16
N TRP A 397 15.97 0.82 4.81
CA TRP A 397 15.12 0.13 5.76
C TRP A 397 13.68 0.05 5.26
N THR A 398 13.03 -1.09 5.49
CA THR A 398 11.59 -1.25 5.28
C THR A 398 10.94 -1.76 6.56
N LEU A 399 9.87 -1.11 6.95
CA LEU A 399 9.06 -1.45 8.11
C LEU A 399 7.61 -1.65 7.66
N ALA A 400 7.04 -2.84 7.93
CA ALA A 400 5.69 -3.11 7.46
C ALA A 400 4.86 -4.12 8.26
N GLY A 401 3.54 -3.97 8.16
CA GLY A 401 2.55 -4.98 8.58
C GLY A 401 2.22 -5.02 10.08
N PHE A 402 2.71 -4.07 10.87
CA PHE A 402 2.45 -4.05 12.32
C PHE A 402 1.08 -3.47 12.63
N ARG A 403 0.47 -4.01 13.70
CA ARG A 403 -0.57 -3.31 14.44
C ARG A 403 0.07 -2.60 15.62
N ILE A 404 -0.20 -1.32 15.78
CA ILE A 404 0.43 -0.47 16.77
C ILE A 404 -0.66 0.20 17.57
N VAL A 405 -0.58 0.08 18.90
CA VAL A 405 -1.50 0.72 19.82
C VAL A 405 -0.71 1.69 20.69
N LEU A 406 -1.05 2.97 20.55
CA LEU A 406 -0.47 4.05 21.36
C LEU A 406 -1.28 4.13 22.67
N ALA A 407 -0.69 3.67 23.77
CA ALA A 407 -1.39 3.58 25.06
C ALA A 407 -0.69 4.42 26.14
N HIS A 408 -1.40 5.38 26.75
CA HIS A 408 -0.95 6.14 27.94
C HIS A 408 0.29 7.05 27.75
N THR A 409 0.41 7.74 26.61
CA THR A 409 1.64 8.49 26.30
C THR A 409 1.42 9.99 26.25
N GLN A 410 2.21 10.71 27.06
CA GLN A 410 2.61 12.09 26.79
C GLN A 410 3.92 11.96 25.98
N ALA A 411 3.92 12.35 24.69
CA ALA A 411 5.07 12.40 23.77
C ALA A 411 5.49 11.13 22.97
N SER A 412 4.61 10.17 22.68
CA SER A 412 4.92 9.05 21.75
C SER A 412 4.40 9.27 20.33
N GLY A 413 5.16 8.78 19.36
CA GLY A 413 4.71 8.61 17.98
C GLY A 413 5.18 7.26 17.44
N VAL A 414 4.83 6.92 16.21
CA VAL A 414 5.22 5.67 15.56
C VAL A 414 6.62 5.77 14.95
N ALA A 415 6.94 6.85 14.26
CA ALA A 415 8.25 6.96 13.61
C ALA A 415 8.85 8.36 13.73
N MET A 416 10.17 8.39 13.86
CA MET A 416 11.01 9.57 13.62
C MET A 416 12.08 9.16 12.60
N VAL A 417 11.93 9.63 11.37
CA VAL A 417 12.82 9.29 10.25
C VAL A 417 13.78 10.44 10.00
N GLY A 418 15.03 10.26 10.44
CA GLY A 418 16.02 11.33 10.49
C GLY A 418 15.80 12.24 11.70
N PRO A 419 16.86 12.61 12.43
CA PRO A 419 16.72 13.54 13.54
C PRO A 419 16.38 14.95 13.05
N PRO A 420 15.64 15.73 13.85
CA PRO A 420 15.50 17.16 13.65
C PRO A 420 16.86 17.85 13.89
N VAL A 421 17.29 18.72 12.97
CA VAL A 421 18.55 19.46 13.13
C VAL A 421 18.33 20.73 13.96
N SER A 422 19.18 20.95 14.98
CA SER A 422 19.21 22.23 15.71
C SER A 422 20.20 23.21 15.05
N VAL A 423 20.01 24.52 15.26
CA VAL A 423 20.95 25.58 14.80
C VAL A 423 22.37 25.35 15.33
N ALA A 424 22.48 24.80 16.55
CA ALA A 424 23.77 24.45 17.15
C ALA A 424 24.45 23.29 16.40
N ALA A 425 23.68 22.32 15.90
CA ALA A 425 24.18 21.22 15.09
C ALA A 425 24.70 21.70 13.72
N CYS A 426 24.06 22.69 13.09
CA CYS A 426 24.51 23.25 11.81
C CYS A 426 25.85 24.01 11.89
N ASN A 427 26.16 24.63 13.04
CA ASN A 427 27.40 25.38 13.23
C ASN A 427 28.60 24.50 13.63
N ASN A 428 28.37 23.21 13.89
CA ASN A 428 29.40 22.24 14.15
C ASN A 428 29.11 20.98 13.30
N PRO A 429 29.63 20.89 12.06
CA PRO A 429 29.35 19.79 11.14
C PRO A 429 29.74 18.39 11.68
N ALA A 430 30.64 18.32 12.66
CA ALA A 430 30.98 17.09 13.36
C ALA A 430 29.88 16.62 14.35
N SER A 431 28.84 17.43 14.56
CA SER A 431 27.73 17.19 15.49
C SER A 431 26.37 17.02 14.80
N VAL A 432 26.29 17.15 13.46
CA VAL A 432 25.11 16.72 12.69
C VAL A 432 25.14 15.20 12.63
N GLN A 433 24.66 14.57 13.71
CA GLN A 433 24.47 13.13 13.79
C GLN A 433 23.06 12.80 13.29
N GLY A 434 22.99 12.02 12.22
CA GLY A 434 21.80 11.33 11.78
C GLY A 434 21.11 11.93 10.55
N TYR A 435 20.96 11.07 9.55
CA TYR A 435 20.20 11.30 8.32
C TYR A 435 19.62 9.96 7.88
N ALA A 436 18.38 9.98 7.38
CA ALA A 436 17.72 8.77 6.90
C ALA A 436 17.62 8.76 5.37
N GLN A 437 17.98 7.64 4.73
CA GLN A 437 17.85 7.50 3.28
C GLN A 437 17.15 6.20 2.86
N ARG A 438 16.24 6.26 1.89
CA ARG A 438 15.56 5.07 1.35
C ARG A 438 14.87 4.27 2.47
N VAL A 439 14.11 4.97 3.31
CA VAL A 439 13.32 4.37 4.40
C VAL A 439 11.87 4.25 3.96
N ARG A 440 11.27 3.08 4.18
CA ARG A 440 9.87 2.79 3.83
C ARG A 440 9.07 2.40 5.06
N ILE A 441 7.95 3.08 5.27
CA ILE A 441 6.95 2.79 6.31
C ILE A 441 5.66 2.42 5.60
N VAL A 442 5.30 1.14 5.65
CA VAL A 442 4.29 0.59 4.75
C VAL A 442 3.26 -0.27 5.48
N ALA A 443 1.98 -0.11 5.16
CA ALA A 443 0.91 -1.00 5.62
C ALA A 443 0.87 -1.21 7.15
N LEU A 444 1.10 -0.14 7.90
CA LEU A 444 0.92 -0.14 9.35
C LEU A 444 -0.56 0.13 9.70
N ASP A 445 -1.05 -0.56 10.72
CA ASP A 445 -2.34 -0.28 11.37
C ASP A 445 -2.06 0.42 12.70
N ILE A 446 -2.35 1.72 12.78
CA ILE A 446 -1.96 2.61 13.89
C ILE A 446 -3.21 3.10 14.61
N ASP A 447 -3.36 2.68 15.85
CA ASP A 447 -4.45 3.06 16.73
C ASP A 447 -3.98 3.99 17.85
N GLY A 448 -4.46 5.23 17.84
CA GLY A 448 -4.04 6.31 18.74
C GLY A 448 -4.89 6.49 20.01
N ARG A 449 -5.73 5.51 20.38
CA ARG A 449 -6.90 5.72 21.27
C ARG A 449 -6.61 6.33 22.65
N ASP A 450 -5.40 6.23 23.21
CA ASP A 450 -5.08 6.71 24.56
C ASP A 450 -3.83 7.62 24.61
N THR A 451 -3.60 8.43 23.57
CA THR A 451 -2.58 9.50 23.57
C THR A 451 -3.04 10.68 24.44
N GLY A 452 -2.79 10.63 25.75
CA GLY A 452 -3.32 11.55 26.77
C GLY A 452 -2.80 13.00 26.71
N GLY A 453 -3.13 13.73 25.63
CA GLY A 453 -2.67 15.10 25.40
C GLY A 453 -1.18 15.11 25.07
N MET A 454 -0.84 15.15 23.80
CA MET A 454 0.54 15.35 23.36
C MET A 454 1.02 16.70 23.87
N ALA A 455 2.03 16.72 24.73
CA ALA A 455 2.61 17.94 25.29
C ALA A 455 4.13 17.92 25.12
N GLY A 456 4.66 18.92 24.43
CA GLY A 456 5.69 19.75 25.00
C GLY A 456 7.04 19.75 24.30
N GLY A 457 7.08 19.87 22.97
CA GLY A 457 8.33 20.22 22.28
C GLY A 457 8.29 20.03 20.77
N SER A 458 7.85 21.05 20.03
CA SER A 458 8.09 21.24 18.58
C SER A 458 7.75 20.10 17.56
N GLY A 459 7.19 18.94 17.95
CA GLY A 459 6.94 17.79 17.04
C GLY A 459 5.98 16.72 17.59
N GLY A 460 4.73 17.09 17.84
CA GLY A 460 3.68 16.17 18.34
C GLY A 460 3.06 15.30 17.25
N ASP A 461 3.86 14.45 16.60
CA ASP A 461 3.47 13.74 15.36
C ASP A 461 3.49 12.21 15.49
N ILE A 462 2.52 11.54 14.83
CA ILE A 462 2.48 10.08 14.76
C ILE A 462 3.62 9.58 13.86
N ILE A 463 3.77 10.13 12.66
CA ILE A 463 4.92 9.87 11.79
C ILE A 463 5.62 11.20 11.54
N GLU A 464 6.83 11.34 12.08
CA GLU A 464 7.70 12.48 11.86
C GLU A 464 8.80 12.11 10.87
N ILE A 465 8.96 12.94 9.83
CA ILE A 465 10.03 12.82 8.83
C ILE A 465 10.85 14.10 8.91
N GLY A 466 12.05 13.99 9.47
CA GLY A 466 13.03 15.07 9.53
C GLY A 466 14.09 14.92 8.44
N THR A 467 15.35 15.05 8.84
CA THR A 467 16.50 15.09 7.93
C THR A 467 16.64 13.81 7.10
N SER A 468 16.18 13.83 5.84
CA SER A 468 16.02 12.57 5.09
C SER A 468 15.98 12.68 3.55
N ARG A 469 16.05 11.53 2.86
CA ARG A 469 15.86 11.44 1.40
C ARG A 469 15.28 10.11 0.97
N ASP A 470 14.49 10.13 -0.10
CA ASP A 470 13.87 8.94 -0.68
C ASP A 470 13.00 8.19 0.34
N VAL A 471 12.23 8.91 1.17
CA VAL A 471 11.37 8.33 2.20
C VAL A 471 9.98 8.05 1.63
N GLN A 472 9.40 6.89 1.97
CA GLN A 472 8.05 6.53 1.53
C GLN A 472 7.17 6.13 2.72
N VAL A 473 5.99 6.75 2.84
CA VAL A 473 4.94 6.44 3.82
C VAL A 473 3.69 6.03 3.07
N LEU A 474 3.49 4.71 2.92
CA LEU A 474 2.53 4.15 1.96
C LEU A 474 1.53 3.18 2.59
N GLY A 475 0.24 3.34 2.26
CA GLY A 475 -0.76 2.32 2.58
C GLY A 475 -1.04 2.13 4.08
N ASN A 476 -0.67 3.09 4.92
CA ASN A 476 -0.88 3.01 6.37
C ASN A 476 -2.32 3.40 6.73
N TYR A 477 -2.85 2.80 7.79
CA TYR A 477 -4.13 3.15 8.38
C TYR A 477 -3.89 3.79 9.75
N ILE A 478 -4.14 5.08 9.85
CA ILE A 478 -3.93 5.88 11.07
C ILE A 478 -5.29 6.29 11.60
N HIS A 479 -5.63 5.87 12.81
CA HIS A 479 -6.98 6.09 13.31
C HIS A 479 -7.10 6.27 14.82
N ASN A 480 -8.22 6.91 15.20
CA ASN A 480 -8.72 7.02 16.57
C ASN A 480 -7.70 7.62 17.53
N THR A 481 -7.18 8.83 17.30
CA THR A 481 -6.31 9.45 18.32
C THR A 481 -7.13 10.05 19.45
N SER A 482 -6.56 10.09 20.65
CA SER A 482 -7.15 10.86 21.75
C SER A 482 -7.01 12.37 21.51
N PRO A 483 -7.93 13.20 22.04
CA PRO A 483 -7.86 14.66 21.94
C PRO A 483 -6.52 15.22 22.41
N ALA A 484 -5.87 16.02 21.57
CA ALA A 484 -4.68 16.78 21.96
C ALA A 484 -5.05 17.87 23.00
N ASN A 485 -4.06 18.31 23.78
CA ASN A 485 -4.21 19.54 24.57
C ASN A 485 -4.50 20.71 23.58
N PRO A 486 -5.53 21.55 23.81
CA PRO A 486 -5.84 22.68 22.92
C PRO A 486 -4.67 23.64 22.65
N SER A 487 -3.64 23.67 23.51
CA SER A 487 -2.44 24.50 23.30
C SER A 487 -1.38 23.86 22.38
N GLU A 488 -1.53 22.58 22.02
CA GLU A 488 -0.54 21.83 21.23
C GLU A 488 -1.24 20.88 20.24
N PRO A 489 -1.50 21.33 19.01
CA PRO A 489 -2.27 20.53 18.07
C PRO A 489 -1.41 19.43 17.41
N THR A 490 -1.99 18.24 17.23
CA THR A 490 -1.32 17.03 16.72
C THR A 490 -1.31 16.96 15.19
N HIS A 491 -0.31 16.31 14.60
CA HIS A 491 -0.31 15.87 13.20
C HIS A 491 -0.25 14.35 13.07
N ALA A 492 -0.90 13.80 12.03
CA ALA A 492 -0.77 12.37 11.72
C ALA A 492 0.55 12.10 10.98
N ILE A 493 0.90 12.94 10.00
CA ILE A 493 2.17 12.87 9.29
C ILE A 493 2.75 14.28 9.22
N TYR A 494 3.94 14.45 9.77
CA TYR A 494 4.65 15.72 9.77
C TYR A 494 5.98 15.56 9.05
N LEU A 495 6.21 16.45 8.10
CA LEU A 495 7.42 16.46 7.32
C LEU A 495 8.15 17.79 7.59
N SER A 496 9.33 17.71 8.19
CA SER A 496 10.21 18.82 8.55
C SER A 496 11.50 18.81 7.73
N ALA A 497 12.15 19.96 7.64
CA ALA A 497 13.35 20.17 6.83
C ALA A 497 14.65 19.73 7.53
N PRO A 498 15.69 19.27 6.79
CA PRO A 498 15.73 19.15 5.32
C PRO A 498 15.33 17.76 4.77
N GLN A 499 14.59 17.71 3.67
CA GLN A 499 14.18 16.44 3.03
C GLN A 499 14.06 16.50 1.50
N GLN A 500 14.27 15.37 0.82
CA GLN A 500 14.18 15.26 -0.64
C GLN A 500 13.50 13.98 -1.12
N ASN A 501 12.63 14.07 -2.13
CA ASN A 501 11.98 12.91 -2.76
C ASN A 501 11.17 12.05 -1.78
N THR A 502 10.37 12.70 -0.92
CA THR A 502 9.46 12.03 0.02
C THR A 502 8.10 11.76 -0.63
N GLU A 503 7.56 10.55 -0.46
CA GLU A 503 6.25 10.15 -0.97
C GLU A 503 5.33 9.73 0.18
N VAL A 504 4.15 10.36 0.26
CA VAL A 504 3.09 10.04 1.21
C VAL A 504 1.84 9.68 0.41
N GLY A 505 1.50 8.39 0.36
CA GLY A 505 0.39 7.96 -0.50
C GLY A 505 -0.37 6.72 -0.07
N TRP A 506 -1.60 6.60 -0.57
CA TRP A 506 -2.51 5.49 -0.27
C TRP A 506 -2.80 5.28 1.23
N ASN A 507 -2.54 6.26 2.09
CA ASN A 507 -2.83 6.16 3.52
C ASN A 507 -4.31 6.46 3.76
N ARG A 508 -4.89 5.84 4.80
CA ARG A 508 -6.19 6.19 5.35
C ARG A 508 -6.00 6.83 6.72
N ILE A 509 -6.49 8.04 6.92
CA ILE A 509 -6.30 8.81 8.17
C ILE A 509 -7.66 9.29 8.66
N GLN A 510 -8.09 8.76 9.81
CA GLN A 510 -9.45 9.00 10.30
C GLN A 510 -9.51 9.29 11.80
N ASN A 511 -10.54 10.02 12.23
CA ASN A 511 -10.88 10.22 13.65
C ASN A 511 -9.68 10.77 14.46
N ILE A 512 -9.12 11.89 14.00
CA ILE A 512 -8.00 12.57 14.65
C ILE A 512 -8.49 13.91 15.25
N PRO A 513 -9.14 13.90 16.43
CA PRO A 513 -9.70 15.10 17.05
C PRO A 513 -8.59 16.08 17.48
N HIS A 514 -8.87 17.39 17.36
CA HIS A 514 -7.95 18.49 17.72
C HIS A 514 -6.59 18.50 17.00
N SER A 515 -6.54 17.99 15.77
CA SER A 515 -5.37 18.13 14.89
C SER A 515 -5.24 19.56 14.35
N ARG A 516 -4.00 20.04 14.12
CA ARG A 516 -3.75 21.27 13.34
C ARG A 516 -3.95 20.99 11.87
N ALA A 517 -3.31 19.90 11.45
CA ALA A 517 -3.41 19.32 10.14
C ALA A 517 -3.18 17.81 10.24
N LEU A 518 -3.80 17.02 9.37
CA LEU A 518 -3.50 15.59 9.30
C LEU A 518 -2.13 15.35 8.67
N ILE A 519 -1.86 16.02 7.56
CA ILE A 519 -0.54 16.00 6.91
C ILE A 519 -0.01 17.44 6.90
N GLN A 520 1.15 17.67 7.50
CA GLN A 520 1.79 18.98 7.49
C GLN A 520 3.19 18.93 6.90
N LEU A 521 3.46 19.90 6.01
CA LEU A 521 4.80 20.22 5.55
C LEU A 521 5.23 21.51 6.24
N HIS A 522 6.24 21.41 7.08
CA HIS A 522 6.78 22.55 7.82
C HIS A 522 8.21 22.81 7.40
N GLU A 523 8.48 24.04 6.95
CA GLU A 523 9.84 24.54 6.84
C GLU A 523 10.14 25.41 8.07
N ASP A 524 11.10 25.01 8.89
CA ASP A 524 11.54 25.89 9.98
C ASP A 524 12.56 26.92 9.48
N SER A 525 12.76 27.98 10.27
CA SER A 525 13.79 28.99 9.98
C SER A 525 15.23 28.46 10.17
N PHE A 526 15.39 27.18 10.56
CA PHE A 526 16.64 26.56 10.96
C PHE A 526 17.31 25.80 9.80
N GLY A 527 16.53 25.32 8.82
CA GLY A 527 16.99 24.57 7.65
C GLY A 527 17.90 25.31 6.66
N GLY A 528 18.09 26.63 6.79
CA GLY A 528 18.98 27.40 5.92
C GLY A 528 20.48 27.27 6.24
N ALA A 529 20.84 26.80 7.44
CA ALA A 529 22.23 26.82 7.91
C ALA A 529 23.02 25.53 7.62
N CYS A 530 22.36 24.37 7.56
CA CYS A 530 23.09 23.09 7.51
C CYS A 530 23.63 22.72 6.11
N TRP A 531 23.10 23.25 5.01
CA TRP A 531 23.44 22.74 3.66
C TRP A 531 23.46 23.77 2.53
N GLY A 532 23.44 25.08 2.83
CA GLY A 532 23.72 26.14 1.86
C GLY A 532 22.79 26.26 0.63
N LYS A 533 21.89 25.31 0.34
CA LYS A 533 20.87 25.33 -0.72
C LYS A 533 19.77 24.31 -0.41
N ASP A 534 18.52 24.74 -0.57
CA ASP A 534 17.26 23.97 -0.72
C ASP A 534 16.91 22.95 0.39
N SER A 535 15.90 23.30 1.21
CA SER A 535 15.48 22.60 2.44
C SER A 535 14.48 21.46 2.20
N ILE A 536 13.45 21.63 1.37
CA ILE A 536 12.43 20.59 1.07
C ILE A 536 12.18 20.52 -0.45
N SER A 537 12.37 19.36 -1.09
CA SER A 537 12.13 19.19 -2.53
C SER A 537 11.49 17.85 -2.92
N ASP A 538 10.83 17.83 -4.07
CA ASP A 538 10.28 16.62 -4.73
C ASP A 538 9.29 15.81 -3.86
N ILE A 539 8.45 16.50 -3.09
CA ILE A 539 7.44 15.88 -2.20
C ILE A 539 6.18 15.51 -2.97
N LYS A 540 5.73 14.25 -2.82
CA LYS A 540 4.51 13.71 -3.44
C LYS A 540 3.52 13.33 -2.36
N VAL A 541 2.29 13.85 -2.41
CA VAL A 541 1.23 13.53 -1.45
C VAL A 541 -0.04 13.14 -2.20
N HIS A 542 -0.34 11.86 -2.38
CA HIS A 542 -1.42 11.46 -3.29
C HIS A 542 -2.18 10.22 -2.84
N ASP A 543 -3.45 10.16 -3.25
CA ASP A 543 -4.34 9.02 -3.04
C ASP A 543 -4.52 8.68 -1.55
N ASN A 544 -4.36 9.68 -0.67
CA ASN A 544 -4.67 9.54 0.75
C ASN A 544 -6.18 9.77 0.95
N LEU A 545 -6.81 8.89 1.74
CA LEU A 545 -8.19 9.02 2.18
C LEU A 545 -8.18 9.63 3.59
N VAL A 546 -8.88 10.74 3.76
CA VAL A 546 -8.98 11.43 5.05
C VAL A 546 -10.44 11.64 5.45
N ASP A 547 -10.72 11.46 6.74
CA ASP A 547 -12.08 11.49 7.27
C ASP A 547 -12.13 12.00 8.71
N ASN A 548 -13.24 12.66 9.03
CA ASN A 548 -13.50 13.25 10.35
C ASN A 548 -12.38 14.19 10.82
N VAL A 549 -12.06 15.18 9.97
CA VAL A 549 -10.97 16.14 10.18
C VAL A 549 -11.42 17.26 11.12
N ALA A 550 -10.76 17.41 12.27
CA ALA A 550 -10.98 18.54 13.17
C ALA A 550 -10.19 19.80 12.76
N GLY A 551 -8.99 19.62 12.19
CA GLY A 551 -8.14 20.68 11.64
C GLY A 551 -8.15 20.72 10.11
N GLN A 552 -7.00 21.05 9.51
CA GLN A 552 -6.82 20.98 8.05
C GLN A 552 -6.51 19.55 7.60
N ALA A 553 -6.99 19.15 6.43
CA ALA A 553 -6.58 17.86 5.87
C ALA A 553 -5.08 17.89 5.51
N PHE A 554 -4.62 19.04 5.02
CA PHE A 554 -3.26 19.25 4.56
C PHE A 554 -2.84 20.69 4.81
N LEU A 555 -1.66 20.89 5.40
CA LEU A 555 -1.11 22.22 5.70
C LEU A 555 0.32 22.35 5.18
N MET A 556 0.63 23.53 4.64
CA MET A 556 2.00 23.97 4.39
C MET A 556 2.23 25.29 5.13
N ASP A 557 3.26 25.37 5.98
CA ASP A 557 3.59 26.58 6.74
C ASP A 557 5.11 26.78 6.93
N GLY A 558 5.50 27.90 7.56
CA GLY A 558 6.91 28.15 7.91
C GLY A 558 7.77 28.90 6.88
N GLY A 559 7.16 29.57 5.89
CA GLY A 559 7.89 30.30 4.83
C GLY A 559 7.73 29.69 3.45
N VAL A 560 7.00 28.58 3.36
CA VAL A 560 6.56 27.96 2.11
C VAL A 560 5.80 29.00 1.26
N GLY A 561 6.42 29.49 0.17
CA GLY A 561 5.72 30.14 -0.94
C GLY A 561 5.31 31.63 -0.83
N ARG A 562 5.92 32.50 -0.01
CA ARG A 562 5.63 33.96 -0.06
C ARG A 562 6.54 34.74 -1.04
N SER A 563 5.93 35.59 -1.88
CA SER A 563 6.61 36.69 -2.59
C SER A 563 5.95 38.04 -2.31
N ARG A 564 6.74 39.05 -1.89
CA ARG A 564 6.81 40.41 -2.49
C ARG A 564 7.77 41.39 -1.78
N ARG A 565 8.56 42.06 -2.63
CA ARG A 565 9.29 43.35 -2.58
C ARG A 565 9.87 43.86 -1.25
N GLY A 566 11.19 44.04 -1.24
CA GLY A 566 11.74 45.28 -0.66
C GLY A 566 13.15 45.22 -0.11
N THR A 567 13.55 44.17 0.58
CA THR A 567 14.83 44.15 1.32
C THR A 567 15.35 42.74 1.42
N THR A 568 16.63 42.55 1.09
CA THR A 568 17.38 41.29 0.98
C THR A 568 17.13 40.33 2.15
N PRO A 569 16.43 39.18 1.94
CA PRO A 569 16.35 38.14 2.95
C PRO A 569 16.76 36.75 2.41
N SER A 570 17.10 35.86 3.34
CA SER A 570 17.51 34.47 3.14
C SER A 570 16.57 33.73 2.17
N ARG A 571 17.17 33.18 1.11
CA ARG A 571 16.47 32.62 -0.05
C ARG A 571 16.10 31.15 0.22
N ALA A 572 14.84 30.88 0.55
CA ALA A 572 14.25 29.56 0.43
C ALA A 572 13.53 29.48 -0.93
N PHE A 573 14.14 28.81 -1.90
CA PHE A 573 13.51 28.47 -3.16
C PHE A 573 12.92 27.06 -3.03
N ILE A 574 11.61 26.95 -2.82
CA ILE A 574 10.91 25.72 -3.21
C ILE A 574 11.00 25.68 -4.72
N TRP A 575 11.80 24.77 -5.27
CA TRP A 575 11.71 24.41 -6.69
C TRP A 575 10.54 23.44 -6.82
N PRO A 576 9.35 23.86 -7.28
CA PRO A 576 8.29 22.90 -7.54
C PRO A 576 8.60 22.29 -8.90
N THR A 577 9.39 21.22 -8.92
CA THR A 577 9.41 20.32 -10.08
C THR A 577 8.07 19.59 -10.16
N THR A 578 7.50 19.12 -9.04
CA THR A 578 6.10 18.69 -8.93
C THR A 578 5.67 18.53 -7.46
N ILE A 579 4.65 19.27 -7.00
CA ILE A 579 3.83 18.85 -5.84
C ILE A 579 2.52 18.33 -6.43
N VAL A 580 2.23 17.04 -6.26
CA VAL A 580 0.95 16.44 -6.67
C VAL A 580 0.14 16.20 -5.42
N THR A 581 -1.01 16.84 -5.30
CA THR A 581 -1.95 16.62 -4.19
C THR A 581 -3.25 16.03 -4.73
N ARG A 582 -3.55 14.78 -4.35
CA ARG A 582 -4.86 14.13 -4.52
C ARG A 582 -5.27 13.57 -3.16
N MET A 583 -6.26 14.17 -2.53
CA MET A 583 -6.80 13.72 -1.25
C MET A 583 -8.31 13.64 -1.36
N TRP A 584 -8.90 12.63 -0.73
CA TRP A 584 -10.33 12.39 -0.76
C TRP A 584 -10.90 12.59 0.65
N CYS A 585 -11.89 13.48 0.78
CA CYS A 585 -12.65 13.65 2.01
C CYS A 585 -13.89 12.73 1.96
N ALA A 586 -14.10 11.87 2.95
CA ALA A 586 -15.14 10.84 2.88
C ALA A 586 -16.57 11.29 3.25
N ALA A 587 -16.81 12.54 3.69
CA ALA A 587 -18.12 12.96 4.22
C ALA A 587 -18.75 14.20 3.52
N PRO A 588 -20.04 14.16 3.16
CA PRO A 588 -20.80 15.35 2.78
C PRO A 588 -21.18 16.16 4.05
N GLY A 589 -20.73 17.42 4.13
CA GLY A 589 -21.18 18.38 5.16
C GLY A 589 -20.11 18.86 6.15
N THR A 590 -18.93 18.25 6.21
CA THR A 590 -17.77 18.80 6.93
C THR A 590 -16.89 19.58 5.95
N ALA A 591 -16.70 20.87 6.19
CA ALA A 591 -15.84 21.70 5.36
C ALA A 591 -14.40 21.18 5.42
N CYS A 592 -13.90 20.63 4.31
CA CYS A 592 -12.47 20.46 4.12
C CYS A 592 -11.88 21.85 3.90
N GLY A 593 -11.35 22.43 4.98
CA GLY A 593 -10.64 23.72 4.99
C GLY A 593 -9.18 23.59 4.61
#